data_AF-A0A8J2L1B3-F1
#
_entry.id   AF-A0A8J2L1B3-F1
#
_cell.length_a   1.000
_cell.length_b   1.000
_cell.length_c   1.000
_cell.angle_alpha   90.00
_cell.angle_beta   90.00
_cell.angle_gamma   90.00
#
_symmetry.space_group_name_H-M   'P 1'
#
loop_
_entity.id
_entity.type
_entity.pdbx_description
1 polymer ?
#
loop_
_entity_poly.entity_id
_entity_poly.type
_entity_poly.pdbx_seq_one_letter_code
_entity_poly.pdbx_strand_id
1 'polypeptide(L)'
;MRDIKFEFDKVNSGLQQPRPRETACASTSLSIFGMAIGVKYIEEAFDKDAKTNVDLMVENLRSAFKELLDEADWMDEETKANADKKVSAMKQFMAYPDWLFNQSRLEQEFEGLNIVPGKFLQSVLAASQWMSDQELKSLRGITDKDTWLTYPGVVNAFYAPEYNSITFPAGILQP
;
A
#
# COMPACT_ATOMS: atom_id res chain seq x y z
N MET A 1 -10.25 9.08 -27.35
CA MET A 1 -10.64 8.89 -25.94
C MET A 1 -9.78 9.68 -24.96
N ARG A 2 -8.46 9.75 -25.09
CA ARG A 2 -7.61 10.52 -24.15
C ARG A 2 -7.94 12.01 -24.12
N ASP A 3 -8.15 12.63 -25.28
CA ASP A 3 -8.49 14.06 -25.35
C ASP A 3 -9.85 14.35 -24.72
N ILE A 4 -10.85 13.52 -24.99
CA ILE A 4 -12.18 13.62 -24.37
C ILE A 4 -12.09 13.48 -22.83
N LYS A 5 -11.30 12.53 -22.35
CA LYS A 5 -11.03 12.39 -20.91
C LYS A 5 -10.36 13.64 -20.34
N PHE A 6 -9.39 14.22 -21.05
CA PHE A 6 -8.72 15.44 -20.62
C PHE A 6 -9.66 16.64 -20.55
N GLU A 7 -10.58 16.81 -21.50
CA GLU A 7 -11.58 17.89 -21.44
C GLU A 7 -12.48 17.77 -20.20
N PHE A 8 -12.85 16.55 -19.81
CA PHE A 8 -13.54 16.31 -18.55
C PHE A 8 -12.65 16.64 -17.34
N ASP A 9 -11.42 16.14 -17.31
CA ASP A 9 -10.48 16.34 -16.21
C ASP A 9 -10.14 17.83 -16.01
N LYS A 10 -10.10 18.62 -17.08
CA LYS A 10 -9.92 20.08 -17.07
C LYS A 10 -11.03 20.78 -16.30
N VAL A 11 -12.29 20.37 -16.49
CA VAL A 11 -13.43 20.92 -15.75
C VAL A 11 -13.46 20.40 -14.32
N ASN A 12 -13.21 19.10 -14.13
CA ASN A 12 -13.35 18.44 -12.83
C ASN A 12 -12.25 18.82 -11.81
N SER A 13 -11.02 19.03 -12.29
CA SER A 13 -9.83 19.24 -11.43
C SER A 13 -8.99 20.47 -11.80
N GLY A 14 -9.41 21.25 -12.80
CA GLY A 14 -8.71 22.47 -13.21
C GLY A 14 -7.40 22.24 -13.95
N LEU A 15 -7.14 21.02 -14.45
CA LEU A 15 -5.91 20.68 -15.15
C LEU A 15 -5.74 21.49 -16.43
N GLN A 16 -4.59 22.17 -16.55
CA GLN A 16 -4.27 23.02 -17.70
C GLN A 16 -3.65 22.25 -18.87
N GLN A 17 -3.00 21.12 -18.58
CA GLN A 17 -2.33 20.30 -19.57
C GLN A 17 -2.50 18.82 -19.24
N PRO A 18 -2.52 17.94 -20.26
CA PRO A 18 -2.57 16.51 -20.04
C PRO A 18 -1.31 16.03 -19.34
N ARG A 19 -1.45 14.98 -18.52
CA ARG A 19 -0.31 14.31 -17.88
C ARG A 19 0.66 13.76 -18.95
N PRO A 20 1.99 13.89 -18.77
CA PRO A 20 2.98 13.28 -19.66
C PRO A 20 2.73 11.79 -19.85
N ARG A 21 3.02 11.29 -21.06
CA ARG A 21 2.70 9.92 -21.43
C ARG A 21 3.50 8.93 -20.59
N GLU A 22 4.77 9.18 -20.30
CA GLU A 22 5.56 8.31 -19.43
C GLU A 22 4.94 8.18 -18.04
N THR A 23 4.49 9.28 -17.44
CA THR A 23 3.87 9.27 -16.10
C THR A 23 2.54 8.51 -16.11
N ALA A 24 1.74 8.65 -17.16
CA ALA A 24 0.49 7.91 -17.31
C ALA A 24 0.75 6.39 -17.46
N CYS A 25 1.75 6.01 -18.26
CA CYS A 25 2.16 4.62 -18.41
C CYS A 25 2.72 4.05 -17.10
N ALA A 26 3.61 4.79 -16.41
CA ALA A 26 4.18 4.40 -15.14
C ALA A 26 3.10 4.20 -14.07
N SER A 27 2.13 5.11 -13.99
CA SER A 27 0.98 5.00 -13.09
C SER A 27 0.15 3.75 -13.36
N THR A 28 -0.06 3.40 -14.64
CA THR A 28 -0.78 2.17 -15.01
C THR A 28 0.04 0.94 -14.63
N SER A 29 1.34 0.92 -14.92
CA SER A 29 2.22 -0.19 -14.56
C SER A 29 2.31 -0.37 -13.04
N LEU A 30 2.38 0.70 -12.25
CA LEU A 30 2.39 0.64 -10.79
C LEU A 30 1.08 0.07 -10.23
N SER A 31 -0.07 0.39 -10.84
CA SER A 31 -1.35 -0.16 -10.39
C SER A 31 -1.47 -1.68 -10.59
N ILE A 32 -0.72 -2.25 -11.53
CA ILE A 32 -0.78 -3.68 -11.85
C ILE A 32 0.40 -4.43 -11.22
N PHE A 33 1.61 -3.88 -11.32
CA PHE A 33 2.88 -4.52 -10.95
C PHE A 33 3.56 -3.84 -9.76
N GLY A 34 2.81 -3.15 -8.90
CA GLY A 34 3.37 -2.33 -7.83
C GLY A 34 4.37 -3.05 -6.94
N MET A 35 4.10 -4.32 -6.59
CA MET A 35 5.05 -5.15 -5.81
C MET A 35 6.34 -5.43 -6.59
N ALA A 36 6.24 -5.86 -7.85
CA ALA A 36 7.41 -6.17 -8.68
C ALA A 36 8.28 -4.94 -8.97
N ILE A 37 7.64 -3.79 -9.28
CA ILE A 37 8.33 -2.51 -9.44
C ILE A 37 8.93 -2.06 -8.10
N GLY A 38 8.27 -2.38 -7.00
CA GLY A 38 8.73 -2.15 -5.63
C GLY A 38 10.12 -2.74 -5.38
N VAL A 39 10.43 -3.93 -5.87
CA VAL A 39 11.79 -4.53 -5.75
C VAL A 39 12.86 -3.56 -6.27
N LYS A 40 12.66 -3.03 -7.49
CA LYS A 40 13.61 -2.10 -8.09
C LYS A 40 13.64 -0.75 -7.39
N TYR A 41 12.49 -0.25 -6.96
CA TYR A 41 12.43 0.97 -6.16
C TYR A 41 13.26 0.84 -4.86
N ILE A 42 13.15 -0.28 -4.16
CA ILE A 42 13.92 -0.51 -2.93
C ILE A 42 15.42 -0.62 -3.22
N GLU A 43 15.81 -1.34 -4.28
CA GLU A 43 17.21 -1.50 -4.66
C GLU A 43 17.89 -0.19 -5.05
N GLU A 44 17.16 0.73 -5.69
CA GLU A 44 17.75 1.94 -6.27
C GLU A 44 17.58 3.19 -5.40
N ALA A 45 16.51 3.29 -4.62
CA ALA A 45 16.09 4.56 -4.00
C ALA A 45 15.83 4.50 -2.49
N PHE A 46 15.71 3.32 -1.88
CA PHE A 46 15.37 3.21 -0.45
C PHE A 46 16.60 2.98 0.43
N ASP A 47 16.80 3.87 1.41
CA ASP A 47 17.78 3.66 2.46
C ASP A 47 17.26 2.62 3.47
N LYS A 48 17.98 1.50 3.59
CA LYS A 48 17.59 0.41 4.50
C LYS A 48 17.63 0.83 5.97
N ASP A 49 18.45 1.80 6.33
CA ASP A 49 18.53 2.31 7.70
C ASP A 49 17.26 3.08 8.08
N ALA A 50 16.54 3.64 7.09
CA ALA A 50 15.26 4.31 7.31
C ALA A 50 14.19 3.37 7.87
N LYS A 51 14.19 2.08 7.49
CA LYS A 51 13.25 1.09 8.03
C LYS A 51 13.41 0.96 9.55
N THR A 52 14.64 0.72 10.01
CA THR A 52 14.96 0.55 11.44
C THR A 52 14.66 1.81 12.25
N ASN A 53 14.99 3.00 11.72
CA ASN A 53 14.74 4.26 12.41
C ASN A 53 13.23 4.53 12.58
N VAL A 54 12.43 4.24 11.55
CA VAL A 54 10.99 4.45 11.58
C VAL A 54 10.29 3.42 12.45
N ASP A 55 10.77 2.17 12.45
CA ASP A 55 10.33 1.13 13.40
C ASP A 55 10.45 1.63 14.85
N LEU A 56 11.63 2.14 15.23
CA LEU A 56 11.87 2.71 16.56
C LEU A 56 10.97 3.93 16.84
N MET A 57 10.78 4.81 15.86
CA MET A 57 9.90 5.96 15.99
C MET A 57 8.45 5.54 16.28
N VAL A 58 7.94 4.52 15.59
CA VAL A 58 6.57 4.04 15.81
C VAL A 58 6.41 3.37 17.17
N GLU A 59 7.41 2.63 17.66
CA GLU A 59 7.39 2.10 19.03
C GLU A 59 7.37 3.22 20.09
N ASN A 60 8.13 4.28 19.87
CA ASN A 60 8.12 5.45 20.77
C ASN A 60 6.76 6.15 20.74
N LEU A 61 6.17 6.34 19.56
CA LEU A 61 4.82 6.92 19.42
C LEU A 61 3.76 6.03 20.08
N ARG A 62 3.87 4.70 19.95
CA ARG A 62 2.98 3.76 20.62
C ARG A 62 3.07 3.89 22.13
N SER A 63 4.28 4.01 22.67
CA SER A 63 4.52 4.19 24.11
C SER A 63 3.94 5.51 24.61
N ALA A 64 4.22 6.62 23.93
CA ALA A 64 3.65 7.93 24.26
C ALA A 64 2.12 7.94 24.17
N PHE A 65 1.53 7.24 23.20
CA PHE A 65 0.07 7.14 23.10
C PHE A 65 -0.54 6.39 24.29
N LYS A 66 0.13 5.36 24.83
CA LYS A 66 -0.31 4.66 26.04
C LYS A 66 -0.28 5.56 27.27
N GLU A 67 0.78 6.35 27.43
CA GLU A 67 0.87 7.35 28.51
C GLU A 67 -0.29 8.36 28.42
N LEU A 68 -0.61 8.83 27.21
CA LEU A 68 -1.76 9.72 26.97
C LEU A 68 -3.11 9.06 27.28
N LEU A 69 -3.25 7.74 27.06
CA LEU A 69 -4.47 7.01 27.42
C LEU A 69 -4.66 6.96 28.94
N ASP A 70 -3.57 6.77 29.70
CA ASP A 70 -3.63 6.71 31.15
C ASP A 70 -4.07 8.06 31.74
N GLU A 71 -3.57 9.16 31.18
CA GLU A 71 -3.90 10.55 31.55
C GLU A 71 -5.28 11.03 31.07
N ALA A 72 -6.01 10.23 30.28
CA ALA A 72 -7.28 10.64 29.69
C ALA A 72 -8.45 10.63 30.70
N ASP A 73 -8.66 11.74 31.41
CA ASP A 73 -9.73 11.90 32.42
C ASP A 73 -11.17 11.75 31.89
N TRP A 74 -11.36 11.84 30.57
CA TRP A 74 -12.68 11.71 29.93
C TRP A 74 -13.07 10.25 29.66
N MET A 75 -12.15 9.29 29.85
CA MET A 75 -12.38 7.86 29.65
C MET A 75 -12.46 7.14 30.99
N ASP A 76 -13.40 6.21 31.12
CA ASP A 76 -13.40 5.25 32.24
C ASP A 76 -12.27 4.22 32.10
N GLU A 77 -11.93 3.58 33.22
CA GLU A 77 -10.83 2.61 33.31
C GLU A 77 -11.05 1.37 32.43
N GLU A 78 -12.30 0.94 32.23
CA GLU A 78 -12.60 -0.20 31.36
C GLU A 78 -12.29 0.14 29.89
N THR A 79 -12.67 1.34 29.46
CA THR A 79 -12.43 1.83 28.11
C THR A 79 -10.95 2.07 27.87
N LYS A 80 -10.21 2.63 28.85
CA LYS A 80 -8.74 2.77 28.78
C LYS A 80 -8.06 1.42 28.60
N ALA A 81 -8.44 0.43 29.42
CA ALA A 81 -7.87 -0.93 29.32
C ALA A 81 -8.14 -1.58 27.95
N ASN A 82 -9.31 -1.34 27.35
CA ASN A 82 -9.62 -1.83 26.00
C ASN A 82 -8.86 -1.08 24.90
N ALA A 83 -8.63 0.23 25.07
CA ALA A 83 -7.81 1.02 24.17
C ALA A 83 -6.33 0.57 24.20
N ASP A 84 -5.77 0.33 25.38
CA ASP A 84 -4.40 -0.21 25.53
C ASP A 84 -4.26 -1.57 24.85
N LYS A 85 -5.23 -2.48 25.04
CA LYS A 85 -5.24 -3.77 24.33
C LYS A 85 -5.22 -3.59 22.81
N LYS A 86 -6.00 -2.65 22.28
CA LYS A 86 -6.05 -2.37 20.84
C LYS A 86 -4.72 -1.84 20.32
N VAL A 87 -4.11 -0.88 21.02
CA VAL A 87 -2.82 -0.29 20.64
C VAL A 87 -1.69 -1.32 20.73
N SER A 88 -1.71 -2.16 21.77
CA SER A 88 -0.74 -3.25 21.96
C SER A 88 -0.84 -4.33 20.90
N ALA A 89 -2.06 -4.60 20.41
CA ALA A 89 -2.29 -5.59 19.36
C ALA A 89 -2.13 -5.03 17.94
N MET A 90 -1.75 -3.76 17.78
CA MET A 90 -1.66 -3.12 16.48
C MET A 90 -0.44 -3.62 15.71
N LYS A 91 -0.66 -4.20 14.53
CA LYS A 91 0.43 -4.64 13.64
C LYS A 91 1.03 -3.46 12.89
N GLN A 92 2.34 -3.49 12.65
CA GLN A 92 3.01 -2.50 11.79
C GLN A 92 3.62 -3.17 10.56
N PHE A 93 3.40 -2.55 9.41
CA PHE A 93 3.98 -2.93 8.12
C PHE A 93 4.87 -1.79 7.63
N MET A 94 6.18 -2.05 7.54
CA MET A 94 7.20 -1.01 7.40
C MET A 94 8.05 -1.21 6.16
N ALA A 95 8.08 -0.17 5.32
CA ALA A 95 8.74 -0.08 4.03
C ALA A 95 8.22 -1.07 2.98
N TYR A 96 8.41 -2.37 3.19
CA TYR A 96 8.08 -3.45 2.26
C TYR A 96 7.96 -4.82 2.98
N PRO A 97 7.24 -5.80 2.40
CA PRO A 97 7.16 -7.14 2.97
C PRO A 97 8.51 -7.85 2.94
N ASP A 98 8.81 -8.64 3.97
CA ASP A 98 10.09 -9.38 4.03
C ASP A 98 10.23 -10.40 2.89
N TRP A 99 9.11 -10.91 2.38
CA TRP A 99 9.10 -11.82 1.24
C TRP A 99 9.33 -11.14 -0.12
N LEU A 100 9.39 -9.81 -0.20
CA LEU A 100 9.46 -9.07 -1.47
C LEU A 100 10.61 -9.51 -2.38
N PHE A 101 11.75 -9.88 -1.78
CA PHE A 101 12.94 -10.35 -2.50
C PHE A 101 12.94 -11.87 -2.76
N ASN A 102 11.95 -12.61 -2.27
CA ASN A 102 11.75 -14.00 -2.63
C ASN A 102 11.05 -14.06 -3.99
N GLN A 103 11.83 -14.32 -5.03
CA GLN A 103 11.35 -14.36 -6.41
C GLN A 103 10.19 -15.33 -6.62
N SER A 104 10.23 -16.53 -6.02
CA SER A 104 9.16 -17.51 -6.17
C SER A 104 7.85 -17.03 -5.55
N ARG A 105 7.91 -16.38 -4.38
CA ARG A 105 6.72 -15.78 -3.76
C ARG A 105 6.21 -14.61 -4.60
N LEU A 106 7.10 -13.74 -5.07
CA LEU A 106 6.72 -12.61 -5.91
C LEU A 106 6.04 -13.06 -7.21
N GLU A 107 6.54 -14.11 -7.86
CA GLU A 107 5.92 -14.68 -9.07
C GLU A 107 4.52 -15.25 -8.79
N GLN A 108 4.32 -15.87 -7.61
CA GLN A 108 2.99 -16.36 -7.20
C GLN A 108 1.96 -15.23 -7.06
N GLU A 109 2.36 -14.02 -6.64
CA GLU A 109 1.45 -12.86 -6.56
C GLU A 109 0.87 -12.47 -7.93
N PHE A 110 1.49 -12.89 -9.03
CA PHE A 110 1.04 -12.62 -10.40
C PHE A 110 0.56 -13.89 -11.12
N GLU A 111 0.28 -14.97 -10.39
CA GLU A 111 -0.14 -16.24 -11.00
C GLU A 111 -1.43 -16.06 -11.82
N GLY A 112 -1.38 -16.50 -13.08
CA GLY A 112 -2.49 -16.39 -14.03
C GLY A 112 -2.66 -15.02 -14.67
N LEU A 113 -1.83 -14.02 -14.33
CA LEU A 113 -1.82 -12.73 -15.03
C LEU A 113 -1.17 -12.88 -16.41
N ASN A 114 -1.89 -12.49 -17.47
CA ASN A 114 -1.38 -12.57 -18.84
C ASN A 114 -1.32 -11.18 -19.49
N ILE A 115 -0.13 -10.81 -19.95
CA ILE A 115 0.16 -9.51 -20.56
C ILE A 115 0.69 -9.74 -21.97
N VAL A 116 0.07 -9.09 -22.96
CA VAL A 116 0.43 -9.24 -24.36
C VAL A 116 1.30 -8.05 -24.82
N PRO A 117 2.58 -8.28 -25.17
CA PRO A 117 3.46 -7.21 -25.66
C PRO A 117 2.86 -6.50 -26.87
N GLY A 118 3.00 -5.18 -26.91
CA GLY A 118 2.49 -4.33 -28.00
C GLY A 118 0.96 -4.14 -28.02
N LYS A 119 0.19 -4.84 -27.18
CA LYS A 119 -1.28 -4.74 -27.11
C LYS A 119 -1.76 -4.14 -25.79
N PHE A 120 -1.46 -2.86 -25.58
CA PHE A 120 -1.74 -2.16 -24.32
C PHE A 120 -3.18 -2.33 -23.81
N LEU A 121 -4.19 -2.05 -24.63
CA LEU A 121 -5.59 -2.15 -24.20
C LEU A 121 -5.97 -3.57 -23.80
N GLN A 122 -5.53 -4.57 -24.57
CA GLN A 122 -5.79 -5.98 -24.26
C GLN A 122 -5.16 -6.37 -22.92
N SER A 123 -3.91 -5.96 -22.68
CA SER A 123 -3.21 -6.23 -21.42
C SER A 123 -3.87 -5.56 -20.21
N VAL A 124 -4.30 -4.30 -20.34
CA VAL A 124 -4.99 -3.59 -19.26
C VAL A 124 -6.34 -4.24 -18.94
N LEU A 125 -7.11 -4.64 -19.96
CA LEU A 125 -8.38 -5.33 -19.74
C LEU A 125 -8.17 -6.72 -19.12
N ALA A 126 -7.16 -7.47 -19.57
CA ALA A 126 -6.80 -8.76 -18.98
C ALA A 126 -6.37 -8.62 -17.52
N ALA A 127 -5.56 -7.61 -17.20
CA ALA A 127 -5.17 -7.31 -15.82
C ALA A 127 -6.38 -6.92 -14.96
N SER A 128 -7.28 -6.09 -15.48
CA SER A 128 -8.52 -5.71 -14.77
C SER A 128 -9.40 -6.92 -14.48
N GLN A 129 -9.59 -7.81 -15.45
CA GLN A 129 -10.35 -9.04 -15.24
C GLN A 129 -9.67 -9.95 -14.21
N TRP A 130 -8.36 -10.14 -14.33
CA TRP A 130 -7.58 -10.94 -13.38
C TRP A 130 -7.71 -10.40 -11.95
N MET A 131 -7.58 -9.08 -11.74
CA MET A 131 -7.75 -8.47 -10.41
C MET A 131 -9.14 -8.75 -9.82
N SER A 132 -10.20 -8.58 -10.62
CA SER A 132 -11.56 -8.91 -10.20
C SER A 132 -11.73 -10.39 -9.87
N ASP A 133 -11.14 -11.29 -10.66
CA ASP A 133 -11.21 -12.73 -10.40
C ASP A 133 -10.48 -13.12 -9.10
N GLN A 134 -9.34 -12.48 -8.78
CA GLN A 134 -8.64 -12.73 -7.50
C GLN A 134 -9.47 -12.24 -6.31
N GLU A 135 -10.09 -11.08 -6.41
CA GLU A 135 -10.98 -10.55 -5.37
C GLU A 135 -12.18 -11.49 -5.16
N LEU A 136 -12.81 -11.96 -6.23
CA LEU A 136 -13.93 -12.90 -6.14
C LEU A 136 -13.52 -14.26 -5.54
N LYS A 137 -12.32 -14.77 -5.83
CA LYS A 137 -11.79 -15.99 -5.20
C LYS A 137 -11.61 -15.83 -3.68
N SER A 138 -11.30 -14.61 -3.23
CA SER A 138 -11.11 -14.33 -1.80
C SER A 138 -12.41 -14.37 -0.99
N LEU A 139 -13.59 -14.27 -1.63
CA LEU A 139 -14.90 -14.14 -0.98
C LEU A 139 -15.21 -15.24 0.06
N ARG A 140 -14.74 -16.47 -0.18
CA ARG A 140 -14.92 -17.61 0.73
C ARG A 140 -13.60 -18.07 1.36
N GLY A 141 -12.51 -17.36 1.08
CA GLY A 141 -11.19 -17.63 1.63
C GLY A 141 -11.08 -17.17 3.09
N ILE A 142 -10.06 -17.69 3.77
CA ILE A 142 -9.65 -17.16 5.07
C ILE A 142 -8.87 -15.88 4.82
N THR A 143 -9.19 -14.83 5.55
CA THR A 143 -8.48 -13.57 5.44
C THR A 143 -7.04 -13.70 5.94
N ASP A 144 -6.10 -13.38 5.06
CA ASP A 144 -4.69 -13.29 5.42
C ASP A 144 -4.43 -11.96 6.15
N LYS A 145 -4.03 -12.06 7.42
CA LYS A 145 -3.76 -10.90 8.29
C LYS A 145 -2.37 -10.32 8.10
N ASP A 146 -1.55 -10.91 7.23
CA ASP A 146 -0.20 -10.44 6.89
C ASP A 146 -0.15 -9.86 5.46
N THR A 147 -1.32 -9.70 4.82
CA THR A 147 -1.47 -9.02 3.54
C THR A 147 -1.20 -7.52 3.69
N TRP A 148 -0.39 -6.99 2.78
CA TRP A 148 -0.09 -5.57 2.68
C TRP A 148 -1.21 -4.82 1.94
N LEU A 149 -1.61 -3.67 2.48
CA LEU A 149 -2.64 -2.82 1.85
C LEU A 149 -2.18 -2.19 0.53
N THR A 150 -0.87 -2.06 0.34
CA THR A 150 -0.29 -1.32 -0.78
C THR A 150 1.12 -1.82 -1.08
N TYR A 151 1.65 -1.43 -2.23
CA TYR A 151 3.02 -1.70 -2.65
C TYR A 151 4.04 -0.65 -2.13
N PRO A 152 5.35 -0.97 -2.11
CA PRO A 152 6.37 -0.16 -1.43
C PRO A 152 6.54 1.27 -1.96
N GLY A 153 6.36 1.48 -3.27
CA GLY A 153 6.60 2.78 -3.92
C GLY A 153 5.54 3.85 -3.68
N VAL A 154 4.56 3.63 -2.80
CA VAL A 154 3.50 4.61 -2.51
C VAL A 154 3.97 5.68 -1.52
N VAL A 155 3.75 6.94 -1.88
CA VAL A 155 4.00 8.10 -0.99
C VAL A 155 2.73 8.43 -0.22
N ASN A 156 2.40 7.59 0.77
CA ASN A 156 1.27 7.77 1.68
C ASN A 156 1.43 6.86 2.91
N ALA A 157 0.54 6.93 3.91
CA ALA A 157 0.46 5.98 5.01
C ALA A 157 -1.00 5.59 5.27
N PHE A 158 -1.22 4.40 5.84
CA PHE A 158 -2.57 3.82 5.96
C PHE A 158 -2.80 3.17 7.33
N TYR A 159 -4.05 3.20 7.79
CA TYR A 159 -4.56 2.38 8.89
C TYR A 159 -5.70 1.51 8.37
N ALA A 160 -5.65 0.20 8.61
CA ALA A 160 -6.76 -0.72 8.37
C ALA A 160 -7.42 -1.13 9.69
N PRO A 161 -8.63 -0.62 9.98
CA PRO A 161 -9.37 -0.97 11.19
C PRO A 161 -9.67 -2.48 11.31
N GLU A 162 -9.93 -3.15 10.19
CA GLU A 162 -10.31 -4.57 10.13
C GLU A 162 -9.17 -5.50 10.56
N TYR A 163 -7.92 -5.07 10.28
CA TYR A 163 -6.70 -5.79 10.64
C TYR A 163 -6.00 -5.22 11.86
N ASN A 164 -6.48 -4.08 12.37
CA ASN A 164 -5.79 -3.27 13.35
C ASN A 164 -4.31 -3.09 12.99
N SER A 165 -4.04 -2.62 11.76
CA SER A 165 -2.69 -2.48 11.25
C SER A 165 -2.41 -1.09 10.70
N ILE A 166 -1.17 -0.65 10.87
CA ILE A 166 -0.61 0.57 10.27
C ILE A 166 0.41 0.19 9.21
N THR A 167 0.42 0.91 8.08
CA THR A 167 1.33 0.65 6.96
C THR A 167 2.03 1.93 6.52
N PHE A 168 3.36 1.89 6.52
CA PHE A 168 4.24 2.94 6.03
C PHE A 168 5.09 2.38 4.88
N PRO A 169 4.68 2.54 3.61
CA PRO A 169 5.44 2.08 2.46
C PRO A 169 6.75 2.84 2.32
N ALA A 170 7.75 2.24 1.70
CA ALA A 170 9.06 2.85 1.50
C ALA A 170 9.01 4.22 0.80
N GLY A 171 8.00 4.46 -0.03
CA GLY A 171 7.76 5.73 -0.71
C GLY A 171 7.53 6.92 0.22
N ILE A 172 6.94 6.75 1.41
CA ILE A 172 6.78 7.88 2.36
C ILE A 172 8.00 8.08 3.27
N LEU A 173 8.91 7.11 3.31
CA LEU A 173 10.07 7.09 4.21
C LEU A 173 11.29 7.77 3.56
N GLN A 174 11.07 8.97 3.02
CA GLN A 174 12.10 9.80 2.40
C GLN A 174 11.90 11.28 2.82
N PRO A 175 12.95 12.11 2.75
CA PRO A 175 12.87 13.54 3.07
C PRO A 175 11.88 14.35 2.20
#